data_AF-A0A9E3HYW4-F1
#
_entry.id   AF-A0A9E3HYW4-F1
#
_cell.length_a   1.000
_cell.length_b   1.000
_cell.length_c   1.000
_cell.angle_alpha   90.00
_cell.angle_beta   90.00
_cell.angle_gamma   90.00
#
_symmetry.space_group_name_H-M   'P 1'
#
loop_
_entity.id
_entity.type
_entity.pdbx_description
1 polymer ?
#
loop_
_entity_poly.entity_id
_entity_poly.type
_entity_poly.pdbx_seq_one_letter_code
_entity_poly.pdbx_strand_id
1 'polypeptide(L)' 'MIKENSLRGRVILRWEKAGKPDWSLEKTISICIEVERELKKVGLHRTPQFSRNIMENNKRYIRNWVQGCHFEWINPR' A
#
# COMPACT_ATOMS: atom_id res chain seq x y z
N MET A 1 11.72 10.45 -9.53
CA MET A 1 10.32 10.87 -9.80
C MET A 1 9.30 9.74 -10.05
N ILE A 2 9.67 8.44 -10.12
CA ILE A 2 8.70 7.36 -10.42
C ILE A 2 7.97 6.82 -9.16
N LYS A 3 8.62 6.84 -7.98
CA LYS A 3 8.06 6.27 -6.73
C LYS A 3 6.72 6.93 -6.32
N GLU A 4 6.57 8.24 -6.51
CA GLU A 4 5.41 9.01 -6.03
C GLU A 4 4.10 8.73 -6.79
N ASN A 5 4.15 8.10 -7.97
CA ASN A 5 2.98 7.83 -8.80
C ASN A 5 2.45 6.39 -8.67
N SER A 6 2.94 5.64 -7.67
CA SER A 6 2.52 4.27 -7.40
C SER A 6 2.16 4.08 -5.94
N LEU A 7 1.23 3.16 -5.66
CA LEU A 7 0.86 2.80 -4.29
C LEU A 7 2.10 2.34 -3.52
N ARG A 8 2.82 1.34 -4.05
CA ARG A 8 4.02 0.79 -3.41
C ARG A 8 5.07 1.87 -3.12
N GLY A 9 5.35 2.73 -4.10
CA GLY A 9 6.36 3.77 -3.91
C GLY A 9 5.96 4.83 -2.88
N ARG A 10 4.69 5.24 -2.82
CA ARG A 10 4.21 6.14 -1.75
C ARG A 10 4.26 5.50 -0.37
N VAL A 11 3.93 4.22 -0.25
CA VAL A 11 4.05 3.48 1.02
C VAL A 11 5.51 3.43 1.47
N ILE A 12 6.46 3.12 0.57
CA ILE A 12 7.90 3.14 0.87
C ILE A 12 8.37 4.53 1.30
N LEU A 13 7.93 5.59 0.63
CA LEU A 13 8.31 6.96 1.02
C LEU A 13 7.82 7.32 2.42
N ARG A 14 6.61 6.88 2.82
CA ARG A 14 6.11 7.07 4.19
C ARG A 14 6.95 6.28 5.21
N TRP A 15 7.36 5.07 4.85
CA TRP A 15 8.20 4.23 5.70
C TRP A 15 9.61 4.83 5.89
N GLU A 16 10.24 5.25 4.80
CA GLU A 16 11.54 5.96 4.81
C GLU A 16 11.45 7.24 5.66
N LYS A 17 10.40 8.06 5.47
CA LYS A 17 10.16 9.29 6.26
C LYS A 17 9.91 9.03 7.75
N ALA A 18 9.34 7.89 8.10
CA ALA A 18 9.11 7.48 9.48
C ALA A 18 10.37 6.92 10.18
N GLY A 19 11.52 6.91 9.50
CA GLY A 19 12.76 6.35 10.05
C GLY A 19 12.88 4.84 9.90
N LYS A 20 12.23 4.25 8.89
CA LYS A 20 12.25 2.81 8.60
C LYS A 20 11.81 1.90 9.77
N PRO A 21 10.67 2.18 10.42
CA PRO A 21 10.19 1.38 11.55
C PRO A 21 9.74 -0.02 11.13
N ASP A 22 9.71 -0.97 12.05
CA ASP A 22 9.11 -2.27 11.82
C ASP A 22 7.57 -2.17 11.80
N TRP A 23 6.98 -2.13 10.61
CA TRP A 23 5.53 -2.07 10.46
C TRP A 23 4.93 -3.48 10.39
N SER A 24 3.94 -3.74 11.22
CA SER A 24 3.12 -4.94 11.07
C SER A 24 2.39 -4.96 9.71
N LEU A 25 1.98 -6.15 9.30
CA LEU A 25 1.18 -6.32 8.09
C LEU A 25 -0.14 -5.54 8.17
N GLU A 26 -0.82 -5.53 9.31
CA GLU A 26 -2.07 -4.77 9.51
C GLU A 26 -1.85 -3.26 9.35
N LYS A 27 -0.76 -2.74 9.94
CA LYS A 27 -0.39 -1.33 9.78
C LYS A 27 -0.09 -1.02 8.31
N THR A 28 0.64 -1.89 7.64
CA THR A 28 0.97 -1.74 6.22
C THR A 28 -0.30 -1.77 5.34
N ILE A 29 -1.25 -2.64 5.64
CA ILE A 29 -2.57 -2.68 4.97
C ILE A 29 -3.31 -1.35 5.14
N SER A 30 -3.39 -0.82 6.36
CA SER A 30 -4.03 0.49 6.62
C SER A 30 -3.42 1.60 5.77
N ILE A 31 -2.08 1.66 5.74
CA ILE A 31 -1.34 2.68 4.98
C ILE A 31 -1.53 2.49 3.46
N CYS A 32 -1.57 1.24 2.96
CA CYS A 32 -1.89 0.96 1.56
C CYS A 32 -3.29 1.47 1.17
N ILE A 33 -4.29 1.29 2.06
CA ILE A 33 -5.66 1.77 1.84
C ILE A 33 -5.70 3.31 1.83
N GLU A 34 -5.00 3.97 2.76
CA GLU A 34 -4.90 5.43 2.80
C GLU A 34 -4.26 5.98 1.53
N VAL A 35 -3.12 5.42 1.13
CA VAL A 35 -2.40 5.81 -0.09
C VAL A 35 -3.27 5.61 -1.32
N GLU A 36 -4.02 4.51 -1.40
CA GLU A 36 -4.92 4.25 -2.52
C GLU A 36 -6.05 5.30 -2.60
N ARG A 37 -6.61 5.70 -1.45
CA ARG A 37 -7.60 6.79 -1.39
C ARG A 37 -7.02 8.12 -1.84
N GLU A 38 -5.78 8.43 -1.46
CA GLU A 38 -5.09 9.65 -1.92
C GLU A 38 -4.81 9.64 -3.41
N LEU A 39 -4.30 8.52 -3.95
CA LEU A 39 -4.07 8.35 -5.37
C LEU A 39 -5.37 8.49 -6.17
N LYS A 40 -6.48 7.94 -5.66
CA LYS A 40 -7.80 8.10 -6.25
C LYS A 40 -8.27 9.56 -6.29
N LYS A 41 -8.06 10.33 -5.22
CA LYS A 41 -8.41 11.76 -5.15
C LYS A 41 -7.69 12.61 -6.18
N VAL A 42 -6.44 12.27 -6.52
CA VAL A 42 -5.62 13.01 -7.50
C VAL A 42 -5.66 12.42 -8.91
N GLY A 43 -6.58 11.48 -9.19
CA GLY A 43 -6.73 10.87 -10.51
C GLY A 43 -5.62 9.88 -10.90
N LEU A 44 -4.75 9.49 -9.97
CA LEU A 44 -3.67 8.51 -10.17
C LEU A 44 -4.07 7.08 -9.79
N HIS A 45 -5.35 6.75 -9.96
CA HIS A 45 -5.91 5.47 -9.57
C HIS A 45 -5.47 4.34 -10.53
N ARG A 46 -4.34 3.70 -10.22
CA ARG A 46 -3.72 2.66 -11.06
C ARG A 46 -4.06 1.22 -10.66
N THR A 47 -4.82 1.02 -9.57
CA THR A 47 -5.13 -0.31 -9.02
C THR A 47 -6.64 -0.52 -8.81
N PRO A 48 -7.44 -0.57 -9.89
CA PRO A 48 -8.90 -0.72 -9.81
C PRO A 48 -9.35 -1.97 -9.08
N GLN A 49 -8.62 -3.08 -9.25
CA GLN A 49 -8.92 -4.32 -8.55
C GLN A 49 -8.71 -4.19 -7.03
N PHE A 50 -7.65 -3.50 -6.59
CA PHE A 50 -7.39 -3.28 -5.17
C PHE A 50 -8.48 -2.40 -4.55
N SER A 51 -8.83 -1.28 -5.20
CA SER A 51 -9.93 -0.42 -4.76
C SER A 51 -11.27 -1.15 -4.69
N ARG A 52 -11.61 -2.00 -5.67
CA ARG A 52 -12.83 -2.80 -5.62
C ARG A 52 -12.86 -3.71 -4.39
N ASN A 53 -11.76 -4.41 -4.11
CA ASN A 53 -11.67 -5.30 -2.96
C ASN A 53 -11.69 -4.56 -1.61
N ILE A 54 -11.22 -3.31 -1.56
CA ILE A 54 -11.43 -2.42 -0.40
C ILE A 54 -12.92 -2.15 -0.20
N MET A 55 -13.66 -1.81 -1.26
CA MET A 55 -15.10 -1.52 -1.18
C MET A 55 -15.92 -2.75 -0.79
N GLU A 56 -15.55 -3.93 -1.28
CA GLU A 56 -16.18 -5.21 -0.95
C GLU A 56 -15.74 -5.78 0.41
N ASN A 57 -14.86 -5.08 1.14
CA ASN A 57 -14.27 -5.53 2.40
C ASN A 57 -13.64 -6.95 2.29
N ASN A 58 -13.03 -7.27 1.14
CA ASN A 58 -12.40 -8.55 0.90
C ASN A 58 -11.02 -8.61 1.58
N LYS A 59 -11.02 -8.81 2.90
CA LYS A 59 -9.83 -8.82 3.75
C LYS A 59 -8.76 -9.80 3.28
N ARG A 60 -9.18 -10.98 2.82
CA ARG A 60 -8.25 -12.02 2.31
C ARG A 60 -7.50 -11.53 1.09
N TYR A 61 -8.19 -10.93 0.12
CA TYR A 61 -7.57 -10.37 -1.07
C TYR A 61 -6.60 -9.24 -0.71
N ILE A 62 -7.05 -8.28 0.10
CA ILE A 62 -6.24 -7.11 0.50
C ILE A 62 -4.95 -7.56 1.17
N ARG A 63 -5.03 -8.52 2.10
CA ARG A 63 -3.86 -9.08 2.79
C ARG A 63 -2.87 -9.72 1.82
N ASN A 64 -3.34 -10.61 0.96
CA ASN A 64 -2.51 -11.30 -0.02
C ASN A 64 -1.84 -10.30 -0.99
N TRP A 65 -2.58 -9.29 -1.43
CA TRP A 65 -2.07 -8.25 -2.32
C TRP A 65 -0.93 -7.45 -1.67
N VAL A 66 -1.10 -7.05 -0.41
CA VAL A 66 -0.05 -6.31 0.34
C VAL A 66 1.19 -7.19 0.58
N GLN A 67 1.01 -8.48 0.89
CA GLN A 67 2.15 -9.40 1.01
C GLN A 67 2.89 -9.59 -0.32
N GLY A 68 2.17 -9.61 -1.45
CA GLY A 68 2.73 -9.66 -2.80
C GLY A 68 3.48 -8.38 -3.22
N CYS A 69 3.32 -7.27 -2.50
CA CYS A 69 4.07 -6.03 -2.79
C CYS A 69 5.54 -6.10 -2.36
N HIS A 70 5.96 -7.15 -1.65
CA HIS A 70 7.34 -7.36 -1.19
C HIS A 70 7.94 -6.10 -0.55
N PHE A 71 7.26 -5.59 0.47
CA PHE A 71 7.85 -4.58 1.35
C PHE A 71 8.92 -5.22 2.22
N GLU A 72 10.09 -4.58 2.32
CA GLU A 72 11.27 -5.15 3.00
C GLU A 72 11.03 -5.41 4.49
N TRP A 73 10.16 -4.63 5.13
CA TRP A 73 9.77 -4.84 6.54
C TRP A 73 8.71 -5.93 6.73
N ILE A 74 8.05 -6.40 5.67
CA ILE A 74 7.07 -7.50 5.74
C ILE A 74 7.71 -8.83 5.34
N ASN A 75 8.54 -8.81 4.30
CA ASN A 75 9.27 -9.96 3.79
C ASN A 75 10.66 -9.47 3.36
N PRO A 76 11.62 -9.37 4.30
CA PRO A 76 13.00 -9.02 3.97
C PRO A 76 13.56 -10.11 3.05
N ARG A 77 14.13 -9.70 1.93
CA ARG A 77 14.86 -10.58 1.02
C ARG A 77 16.35 -10.47 1.28
#